data_AF-A0A923I4K2-F1
#
_entry.id   AF-A0A923I4K2-F1
#
_cell.length_a   1.000
_cell.length_b   1.000
_cell.length_c   1.000
_cell.angle_alpha   90.00
_cell.angle_beta   90.00
_cell.angle_gamma   90.00
#
_symmetry.space_group_name_H-M   'P 1'
#
loop_
_entity.id
_entity.type
_entity.pdbx_description
1 polymer ?
#
loop_
_entity_poly.entity_id
_entity_poly.type
_entity_poly.pdbx_seq_one_letter_code
_entity_poly.pdbx_strand_id
1 'polypeptide(L)'
;MGNNSSSKTRVNSLMANYVQEDCKRFIDLLNLMNDGYRKDRWRDQDIGTIEAVYYDGSDLKEKSLAPTKSRLIWLVENLNQANAGRVLPENKTTKKRNELISGEKRTVLEATNNILAHDETAGFPHKWWVLESNSQPDIFVQTDKFIFIGEAKQTENALTKSTNLDTDRIQMVRQIEGAMKYEQENYNGVNEREIISFYILSDAFLNIDANLDDLANSQSGDASMWDNSLKHLSRQSIKEIKETYLGFTTWEEIAETLSFNFDDAC
;
A
#
# COMPACT_ATOMS: atom_id res chain seq x y z
N MET A 1 16.79 -24.62 2.91
CA MET A 1 17.39 -23.30 3.19
C MET A 1 16.24 -22.32 3.18
N GLY A 2 15.87 -21.78 4.34
CA GLY A 2 14.75 -20.86 4.43
C GLY A 2 15.08 -19.57 3.68
N ASN A 3 14.16 -19.11 2.83
CA ASN A 3 14.20 -17.75 2.31
C ASN A 3 13.95 -16.81 3.47
N ASN A 4 14.99 -16.45 4.23
CA ASN A 4 14.96 -15.26 5.06
C ASN A 4 14.81 -14.09 4.08
N SER A 5 13.62 -13.49 4.02
CA SER A 5 13.45 -12.24 3.30
C SER A 5 14.25 -11.20 4.06
N SER A 6 15.37 -10.76 3.52
CA SER A 6 16.25 -9.79 4.17
C SER A 6 15.56 -8.44 4.38
N SER A 7 14.51 -8.13 3.60
CA SER A 7 13.61 -6.99 3.85
C SER A 7 12.88 -7.11 5.19
N LYS A 8 12.36 -8.29 5.55
CA LYS A 8 11.72 -8.54 6.87
C LYS A 8 12.67 -8.26 8.01
N THR A 9 13.91 -8.75 7.91
CA THR A 9 14.92 -8.52 8.93
C THR A 9 15.23 -7.04 9.06
N ARG A 10 15.49 -6.33 7.94
CA ARG A 10 15.83 -4.90 7.97
C ARG A 10 14.71 -4.00 8.46
N VAL A 11 13.47 -4.26 8.03
CA VAL A 11 12.29 -3.52 8.49
C VAL A 11 12.10 -3.71 10.00
N ASN A 12 12.16 -4.95 10.49
CA ASN A 12 12.09 -5.21 11.93
C ASN A 12 13.19 -4.49 12.69
N SER A 13 14.44 -4.58 12.24
CA SER A 13 15.58 -3.89 12.87
C SER A 13 15.36 -2.38 12.96
N LEU A 14 14.98 -1.76 11.84
CA LEU A 14 14.74 -0.32 11.78
C LEU A 14 13.58 0.10 12.70
N MET A 15 12.45 -0.61 12.62
CA MET A 15 11.27 -0.20 13.36
C MET A 15 11.40 -0.45 14.86
N ALA A 16 11.90 -1.63 15.26
CA ALA A 16 12.04 -2.02 16.66
C ALA A 16 13.14 -1.24 17.38
N ASN A 17 14.32 -1.10 16.74
CA ASN A 17 15.52 -0.61 17.42
C ASN A 17 15.82 0.86 17.15
N TYR A 18 15.18 1.47 16.15
CA TYR A 18 15.41 2.87 15.80
C TYR A 18 14.15 3.73 16.01
N VAL A 19 13.04 3.36 15.36
CA VAL A 19 11.82 4.19 15.32
C VAL A 19 11.00 4.13 16.60
N GLN A 20 10.81 2.95 17.18
CA GLN A 20 9.94 2.77 18.35
C GLN A 20 10.49 3.46 19.61
N GLU A 21 11.79 3.72 19.67
CA GLU A 21 12.45 4.34 20.83
C GLU A 21 12.29 5.87 20.90
N ASP A 22 12.14 6.56 19.75
CA ASP A 22 12.11 8.03 19.69
C ASP A 22 11.43 8.54 18.40
N CYS A 23 10.39 9.37 18.54
CA CYS A 23 9.71 9.98 17.39
C CYS A 23 10.63 10.88 16.56
N LYS A 24 11.68 11.46 17.15
CA LYS A 24 12.67 12.27 16.42
C LYS A 24 13.45 11.42 15.43
N ARG A 25 13.81 10.19 15.80
CA ARG A 25 14.49 9.25 14.90
C ARG A 25 13.63 8.90 13.69
N PHE A 26 12.31 8.83 13.87
CA PHE A 26 11.41 8.65 12.73
C PHE A 26 11.39 9.87 11.81
N ILE A 27 11.42 11.09 12.36
CA ILE A 27 11.57 12.32 11.56
C ILE A 27 12.89 12.30 10.79
N ASP A 28 13.99 11.87 11.41
CA ASP A 28 15.29 11.78 10.74
C ASP A 28 15.23 10.83 9.53
N LEU A 29 14.54 9.69 9.67
CA LEU A 29 14.28 8.78 8.55
C LEU A 29 13.44 9.46 7.45
N LEU A 30 12.36 10.14 7.81
CA LEU A 30 11.49 10.83 6.85
C LEU A 30 12.22 11.97 6.11
N ASN A 31 13.23 12.58 6.75
CA ASN A 31 14.05 13.64 6.15
C ASN A 31 15.02 13.12 5.07
N LEU A 32 15.24 11.80 4.99
CA LEU A 32 16.02 11.16 3.92
C LEU A 32 15.19 10.94 2.64
N MET A 33 13.88 11.22 2.68
CA MET A 33 13.02 10.93 1.54
C MET A 33 13.34 11.86 0.37
N ASN A 34 13.71 11.23 -0.74
CA ASN A 34 13.99 11.85 -2.00
C ASN A 34 12.73 11.85 -2.89
N ASP A 35 12.57 12.95 -3.63
CA ASP A 35 11.73 13.04 -4.84
C ASP A 35 10.23 12.69 -4.73
N GLY A 36 9.58 13.01 -3.60
CA GLY A 36 8.12 13.06 -3.52
C GLY A 36 7.51 14.44 -3.80
N TYR A 37 6.18 14.45 -3.99
CA TYR A 37 5.38 15.63 -4.33
C TYR A 37 5.45 16.76 -3.29
N ARG A 38 5.99 16.47 -2.09
CA ARG A 38 6.09 17.38 -0.94
C ARG A 38 7.38 17.21 -0.13
N LYS A 39 8.51 16.82 -0.75
CA LYS A 39 9.77 16.52 -0.01
C LYS A 39 10.23 17.63 0.95
N ASP A 40 9.96 18.89 0.65
CA ASP A 40 10.36 20.03 1.50
C ASP A 40 9.37 20.34 2.64
N ARG A 41 8.17 19.72 2.65
CA ARG A 41 7.13 19.98 3.67
C ARG A 41 7.44 19.35 5.02
N TRP A 42 8.22 18.28 5.03
CA TRP A 42 8.39 17.41 6.21
C TRP A 42 9.59 17.77 7.08
N ARG A 43 10.52 18.57 6.54
CA ARG A 43 11.63 19.13 7.31
C ARG A 43 11.05 19.93 8.47
N ASP A 44 11.38 19.52 9.69
CA ASP A 44 10.97 20.13 10.96
C ASP A 44 9.47 20.02 11.32
N GLN A 45 8.72 19.11 10.69
CA GLN A 45 7.30 18.94 11.00
C GLN A 45 7.10 18.19 12.34
N ASP A 46 6.27 18.75 13.21
CA ASP A 46 5.87 18.06 14.44
C ASP A 46 4.86 16.94 14.12
N ILE A 47 5.38 15.71 14.02
CA ILE A 47 4.59 14.50 13.74
C ILE A 47 3.73 14.03 14.92
N GLY A 48 3.87 14.67 16.09
CA GLY A 48 3.14 14.34 17.30
C GLY A 48 3.67 13.11 18.04
N THR A 49 2.80 12.42 18.76
CA THR A 49 3.12 11.26 19.59
C THR A 49 2.75 9.97 18.87
N ILE A 50 3.67 9.00 18.81
CA ILE A 50 3.41 7.68 18.25
C ILE A 50 2.42 6.93 19.16
N GLU A 51 1.27 6.55 18.59
CA GLU A 51 0.22 5.79 19.25
C GLU A 51 0.33 4.30 18.97
N ALA A 52 0.76 3.92 17.76
CA ALA A 52 0.95 2.53 17.37
C ALA A 52 1.98 2.37 16.25
N VAL A 53 2.66 1.22 16.24
CA VAL A 53 3.64 0.84 15.22
C VAL A 53 3.40 -0.63 14.86
N TYR A 54 3.19 -0.91 13.59
CA TYR A 54 3.06 -2.26 13.02
C TYR A 54 4.03 -2.37 11.85
N TYR A 55 4.72 -3.49 11.73
CA TYR A 55 5.67 -3.67 10.65
C TYR A 55 5.94 -5.16 10.40
N ASP A 56 6.44 -5.46 9.20
CA ASP A 56 6.77 -6.81 8.79
C ASP A 56 7.93 -7.37 9.63
N GLY A 57 7.75 -8.57 10.17
CA GLY A 57 8.69 -9.25 11.06
C GLY A 57 8.44 -9.07 12.56
N SER A 58 7.44 -8.28 12.98
CA SER A 58 7.02 -8.20 14.39
C SER A 58 6.08 -9.33 14.82
N ASP A 59 6.07 -9.64 16.13
CA ASP A 59 5.08 -10.54 16.75
C ASP A 59 3.64 -10.00 16.61
N LEU A 60 3.51 -8.68 16.45
CA LEU A 60 2.28 -7.97 16.13
C LEU A 60 2.07 -8.02 14.61
N LYS A 61 1.32 -9.01 14.13
CA LYS A 61 0.94 -9.15 12.71
C LYS A 61 0.77 -7.79 11.99
N GLU A 62 1.39 -7.65 10.82
CA GLU A 62 1.28 -6.47 9.95
C GLU A 62 -0.14 -5.90 9.91
N LYS A 63 -0.26 -4.57 9.88
CA LYS A 63 -1.56 -3.90 9.86
C LYS A 63 -2.34 -4.31 8.61
N SER A 64 -3.45 -4.99 8.79
CA SER A 64 -4.34 -5.35 7.68
C SER A 64 -5.25 -4.18 7.32
N LEU A 65 -5.16 -3.70 6.09
CA LEU A 65 -5.96 -2.60 5.55
C LEU A 65 -6.94 -3.12 4.50
N ALA A 66 -8.24 -3.00 4.79
CA ALA A 66 -9.31 -3.51 3.93
C ALA A 66 -9.54 -2.59 2.73
N PRO A 67 -9.90 -3.13 1.55
CA PRO A 67 -10.37 -2.31 0.43
C PRO A 67 -11.72 -1.65 0.76
N THR A 68 -12.08 -0.59 0.04
CA THR A 68 -13.39 0.06 0.15
C THR A 68 -14.47 -0.76 -0.57
N LYS A 69 -15.73 -0.69 -0.10
CA LYS A 69 -16.88 -1.24 -0.86
C LYS A 69 -16.93 -0.70 -2.28
N SER A 70 -16.76 0.62 -2.45
CA SER A 70 -16.79 1.28 -3.76
C SER A 70 -15.78 0.68 -4.72
N ARG A 71 -14.57 0.38 -4.24
CA ARG A 71 -13.54 -0.30 -5.03
C ARG A 71 -13.95 -1.71 -5.44
N LEU A 72 -14.47 -2.52 -4.50
CA LEU A 72 -14.90 -3.89 -4.80
C LEU A 72 -16.08 -3.93 -5.78
N ILE A 73 -17.03 -3.01 -5.63
CA ILE A 73 -18.17 -2.86 -6.55
C ILE A 73 -17.66 -2.50 -7.95
N TRP A 74 -16.79 -1.49 -8.05
CA TRP A 74 -16.22 -1.10 -9.33
C TRP A 74 -15.48 -2.27 -10.02
N LEU A 75 -14.72 -3.06 -9.26
CA LEU A 75 -14.04 -4.24 -9.80
C LEU A 75 -15.04 -5.25 -10.38
N VAL A 76 -16.11 -5.56 -9.64
CA VAL A 76 -17.17 -6.48 -10.09
C VAL A 76 -17.84 -5.99 -11.37
N GLU A 77 -18.07 -4.68 -11.49
CA GLU A 77 -18.76 -4.06 -12.62
C GLU A 77 -17.88 -3.90 -13.87
N ASN A 78 -16.56 -3.83 -13.70
CA ASN A 78 -15.61 -3.51 -14.78
C ASN A 78 -14.64 -4.67 -15.09
N LEU A 79 -14.75 -5.80 -14.41
CA LEU A 79 -13.83 -6.92 -14.58
C LEU A 79 -13.80 -7.46 -16.01
N ASN A 80 -14.94 -7.42 -16.70
CA ASN A 80 -15.09 -7.87 -18.08
C ASN A 80 -14.28 -7.05 -19.07
N GLN A 81 -14.14 -5.74 -18.84
CA GLN A 81 -13.34 -4.86 -19.67
C GLN A 81 -11.84 -5.10 -19.41
N ALA A 82 -11.46 -5.20 -18.13
CA ALA A 82 -10.07 -5.41 -17.74
C ALA A 82 -9.51 -6.80 -18.15
N ASN A 83 -10.37 -7.81 -18.29
CA ASN A 83 -9.96 -9.19 -18.55
C ASN A 83 -10.67 -9.80 -19.78
N ALA A 84 -11.05 -8.98 -20.75
CA ALA A 84 -11.78 -9.46 -21.93
C ALA A 84 -11.07 -10.65 -22.61
N GLY A 85 -11.79 -11.76 -22.78
CA GLY A 85 -11.28 -12.99 -23.41
C GLY A 85 -10.42 -13.89 -22.51
N ARG A 86 -10.17 -13.51 -21.24
CA ARG A 86 -9.46 -14.34 -20.28
C ARG A 86 -10.38 -15.43 -19.71
N VAL A 87 -9.83 -16.63 -19.52
CA VAL A 87 -10.50 -17.74 -18.84
C VAL A 87 -9.59 -18.26 -17.73
N LEU A 88 -10.08 -18.27 -16.49
CA LEU A 88 -9.39 -18.83 -15.34
C LEU A 88 -9.60 -20.36 -15.28
N PRO A 89 -8.61 -21.13 -14.79
CA PRO A 89 -8.75 -22.57 -14.58
C PRO A 89 -9.96 -22.90 -13.71
N GLU A 90 -10.81 -23.83 -14.16
CA GLU A 90 -12.15 -24.01 -13.60
C GLU A 90 -12.16 -24.74 -12.24
N ASN A 91 -12.78 -24.11 -11.26
CA ASN A 91 -13.15 -24.62 -9.94
C ASN A 91 -14.38 -23.81 -9.45
N LYS A 92 -14.96 -24.15 -8.28
CA LYS A 92 -16.18 -23.49 -7.78
C LYS A 92 -16.04 -21.95 -7.69
N THR A 93 -14.88 -21.46 -7.24
CA THR A 93 -14.61 -20.03 -7.08
C THR A 93 -14.32 -19.36 -8.43
N THR A 94 -13.52 -20.00 -9.28
CA THR A 94 -13.14 -19.43 -10.57
C THR A 94 -14.26 -19.50 -11.60
N LYS A 95 -15.23 -20.41 -11.46
CA LYS A 95 -16.45 -20.40 -12.28
C LYS A 95 -17.19 -19.07 -12.15
N LYS A 96 -17.48 -18.65 -10.92
CA LYS A 96 -18.13 -17.36 -10.64
C LYS A 96 -17.29 -16.16 -11.10
N ARG A 97 -15.95 -16.25 -10.99
CA ARG A 97 -15.06 -15.21 -11.52
C ARG A 97 -15.02 -15.17 -13.05
N ASN A 98 -15.11 -16.31 -13.73
CA ASN A 98 -15.26 -16.37 -15.19
C ASN A 98 -16.61 -15.78 -15.62
N GLU A 99 -17.69 -16.02 -14.87
CA GLU A 99 -18.99 -15.38 -15.08
C GLU A 99 -18.87 -13.85 -14.97
N LEU A 100 -18.15 -13.31 -13.97
CA LEU A 100 -17.84 -11.88 -13.86
C LEU A 100 -16.99 -11.36 -15.04
N ILE A 101 -15.94 -12.08 -15.45
CA ILE A 101 -15.11 -11.72 -16.61
C ILE A 101 -15.95 -11.70 -17.90
N SER A 102 -16.95 -12.57 -18.03
CA SER A 102 -17.86 -12.57 -19.18
C SER A 102 -18.93 -11.47 -19.11
N GLY A 103 -19.03 -10.74 -18.00
CA GLY A 103 -20.06 -9.71 -17.77
C GLY A 103 -21.46 -10.29 -17.53
N GLU A 104 -21.57 -11.50 -16.97
CA GLU A 104 -22.86 -12.13 -16.69
C GLU A 104 -23.63 -11.33 -15.63
N LYS A 105 -24.76 -10.73 -16.05
CA LYS A 105 -25.48 -9.73 -15.28
C LYS A 105 -25.98 -10.23 -13.92
N ARG A 106 -26.42 -11.49 -13.81
CA ARG A 106 -26.91 -12.03 -12.54
C ARG A 106 -25.79 -12.18 -11.53
N THR A 107 -24.61 -12.60 -11.98
CA THR A 107 -23.43 -12.79 -11.16
C THR A 107 -22.83 -11.45 -10.72
N VAL A 108 -22.82 -10.45 -11.60
CA VAL A 108 -22.48 -9.07 -11.24
C VAL A 108 -23.41 -8.57 -10.14
N LEU A 109 -24.74 -8.70 -10.31
CA LEU A 109 -25.71 -8.27 -9.31
C LEU A 109 -25.57 -9.04 -7.98
N GLU A 110 -25.35 -10.35 -8.03
CA GLU A 110 -25.12 -11.20 -6.86
C GLU A 110 -23.88 -10.74 -6.08
N ALA A 111 -22.77 -10.48 -6.79
CA ALA A 111 -21.54 -9.98 -6.18
C ALA A 111 -21.73 -8.60 -5.55
N THR A 112 -22.34 -7.66 -6.25
CA THR A 112 -22.61 -6.31 -5.74
C THR A 112 -23.49 -6.35 -4.49
N ASN A 113 -24.56 -7.16 -4.49
CA ASN A 113 -25.41 -7.32 -3.31
C ASN A 113 -24.66 -7.94 -2.12
N ASN A 114 -23.81 -8.93 -2.36
CA ASN A 114 -22.98 -9.52 -1.30
C ASN A 114 -21.99 -8.50 -0.72
N ILE A 115 -21.38 -7.66 -1.56
CA ILE A 115 -20.47 -6.59 -1.10
C ILE A 115 -21.24 -5.57 -0.26
N LEU A 116 -22.40 -5.10 -0.73
CA LEU A 116 -23.21 -4.11 -0.03
C LEU A 116 -23.73 -4.62 1.32
N ALA A 117 -24.14 -5.89 1.38
CA ALA A 117 -24.65 -6.51 2.60
C ALA A 117 -23.55 -6.90 3.60
N HIS A 118 -22.28 -6.87 3.21
CA HIS A 118 -21.17 -7.26 4.08
C HIS A 118 -20.87 -6.19 5.14
N ASP A 119 -20.64 -6.65 6.36
CA ASP A 119 -20.17 -5.82 7.47
C ASP A 119 -18.66 -5.60 7.35
N GLU A 120 -18.28 -4.37 7.02
CA GLU A 120 -16.88 -3.99 6.77
C GLU A 120 -16.01 -4.00 8.04
N THR A 121 -16.62 -3.93 9.22
CA THR A 121 -15.89 -3.91 10.50
C THR A 121 -15.12 -5.20 10.77
N ALA A 122 -15.54 -6.31 10.15
CA ALA A 122 -14.88 -7.61 10.25
C ALA A 122 -13.78 -7.85 9.19
N GLY A 123 -13.52 -6.87 8.32
CA GLY A 123 -12.69 -7.05 7.12
C GLY A 123 -13.38 -7.93 6.06
N PHE A 124 -12.84 -7.93 4.83
CA PHE A 124 -13.42 -8.72 3.75
C PHE A 124 -12.95 -10.19 3.78
N PRO A 125 -13.87 -11.16 3.64
CA PRO A 125 -13.54 -12.58 3.70
C PRO A 125 -12.93 -13.09 2.38
N HIS A 126 -12.34 -14.29 2.41
CA HIS A 126 -11.94 -15.01 1.19
C HIS A 126 -13.16 -15.59 0.46
N LYS A 127 -13.94 -14.75 -0.21
CA LYS A 127 -15.11 -15.12 -1.03
C LYS A 127 -14.85 -14.83 -2.50
N TRP A 128 -15.61 -15.49 -3.39
CA TRP A 128 -15.42 -15.39 -4.84
C TRP A 128 -15.61 -13.95 -5.36
N TRP A 129 -16.48 -13.18 -4.71
CA TRP A 129 -16.83 -11.79 -5.02
C TRP A 129 -15.87 -10.76 -4.39
N VAL A 130 -14.92 -11.19 -3.55
CA VAL A 130 -13.82 -10.34 -3.08
C VAL A 130 -12.67 -10.46 -4.07
N LEU A 131 -12.55 -9.45 -4.92
CA LEU A 131 -11.60 -9.41 -6.04
C LEU A 131 -10.28 -8.70 -5.69
N GLU A 132 -10.26 -7.97 -4.59
CA GLU A 132 -9.07 -7.37 -3.99
C GLU A 132 -9.04 -7.78 -2.52
N SER A 133 -7.96 -8.41 -2.06
CA SER A 133 -7.80 -8.78 -0.65
C SER A 133 -7.27 -7.59 0.15
N ASN A 134 -7.32 -7.69 1.47
CA ASN A 134 -6.67 -6.72 2.35
C ASN A 134 -5.20 -6.54 1.93
N SER A 135 -4.73 -5.30 2.02
CA SER A 135 -3.31 -4.97 1.87
C SER A 135 -2.65 -4.95 3.24
N GLN A 136 -1.34 -5.15 3.27
CA GLN A 136 -0.52 -5.12 4.47
C GLN A 136 0.74 -4.34 4.09
N PRO A 137 0.92 -3.10 4.56
CA PRO A 137 2.14 -2.37 4.35
C PRO A 137 3.25 -2.95 5.23
N ASP A 138 4.48 -2.94 4.72
CA ASP A 138 5.65 -3.37 5.49
C ASP A 138 5.87 -2.50 6.73
N ILE A 139 5.47 -1.23 6.68
CA ILE A 139 5.53 -0.27 7.78
C ILE A 139 4.18 0.43 7.92
N PHE A 140 3.64 0.48 9.14
CA PHE A 140 2.49 1.29 9.51
C PHE A 140 2.78 1.97 10.86
N VAL A 141 2.87 3.30 10.86
CA VAL A 141 3.05 4.09 12.08
C VAL A 141 1.86 5.04 12.21
N GLN A 142 1.17 4.98 13.35
CA GLN A 142 0.09 5.89 13.68
C GLN A 142 0.57 6.85 14.77
N THR A 143 0.38 8.14 14.55
CA THR A 143 0.53 9.18 15.56
C THR A 143 -0.81 9.83 15.85
N ASP A 144 -0.87 10.78 16.79
CA ASP A 144 -2.06 11.61 17.02
C ASP A 144 -2.36 12.58 15.87
N LYS A 145 -1.47 12.73 14.87
CA LYS A 145 -1.61 13.66 13.74
C LYS A 145 -1.56 13.03 12.35
N PHE A 146 -0.87 11.89 12.22
CA PHE A 146 -0.56 11.29 10.94
C PHE A 146 -0.72 9.77 10.97
N ILE A 147 -0.95 9.19 9.80
CA ILE A 147 -0.73 7.77 9.55
C ILE A 147 0.33 7.65 8.47
N PHE A 148 1.40 6.94 8.78
CA PHE A 148 2.48 6.65 7.85
C PHE A 148 2.38 5.21 7.37
N ILE A 149 2.47 4.99 6.07
CA ILE A 149 2.57 3.68 5.44
C ILE A 149 3.84 3.60 4.60
N GLY A 150 4.58 2.51 4.76
CA GLY A 150 5.85 2.31 4.06
C GLY A 150 5.90 0.95 3.40
N GLU A 151 6.56 0.89 2.24
CA GLU A 151 6.85 -0.33 1.51
C GLU A 151 8.35 -0.47 1.30
N ALA A 152 8.86 -1.67 1.59
CA ALA A 152 10.24 -2.06 1.48
C ALA A 152 10.45 -2.92 0.24
N LYS A 153 11.43 -2.57 -0.61
CA LYS A 153 11.86 -3.41 -1.75
C LYS A 153 13.38 -3.57 -1.76
N GLN A 154 13.85 -4.68 -2.32
CA GLN A 154 15.28 -5.02 -2.31
C GLN A 154 15.78 -5.68 -3.60
N THR A 155 15.16 -6.75 -4.10
CA THR A 155 15.65 -7.47 -5.30
C THR A 155 14.54 -7.75 -6.30
N GLU A 156 13.37 -7.17 -6.08
CA GLU A 156 12.24 -7.29 -6.98
C GLU A 156 12.55 -6.58 -8.32
N ASN A 157 12.11 -7.19 -9.42
CA ASN A 157 12.35 -6.69 -10.77
C ASN A 157 11.33 -5.63 -11.24
N ALA A 158 10.38 -5.26 -10.36
CA ALA A 158 9.36 -4.24 -10.62
C ALA A 158 8.73 -3.80 -9.29
N LEU A 159 8.04 -2.64 -9.30
CA LEU A 159 7.07 -2.34 -8.24
C LEU A 159 5.95 -3.39 -8.27
N THR A 160 5.58 -3.91 -7.10
CA THR A 160 4.60 -5.00 -7.03
C THR A 160 3.22 -4.54 -7.52
N LYS A 161 2.81 -5.07 -8.67
CA LYS A 161 1.44 -4.99 -9.19
C LYS A 161 0.65 -6.13 -8.57
N SER A 162 -0.51 -5.78 -8.01
CA SER A 162 -0.96 -6.48 -6.81
C SER A 162 -2.04 -7.52 -7.00
N THR A 163 -2.69 -7.59 -8.16
CA THR A 163 -3.76 -8.58 -8.33
C THR A 163 -3.69 -9.24 -9.69
N ASN A 164 -3.94 -10.55 -9.68
CA ASN A 164 -4.06 -11.31 -10.92
C ASN A 164 -5.18 -10.81 -11.81
N LEU A 165 -6.15 -10.04 -11.31
CA LEU A 165 -7.38 -9.66 -11.99
C LEU A 165 -7.48 -8.16 -12.32
N ASP A 166 -6.67 -7.32 -11.69
CA ASP A 166 -6.45 -5.92 -12.03
C ASP A 166 -4.94 -5.67 -12.01
N THR A 167 -4.33 -5.82 -13.18
CA THR A 167 -2.87 -5.77 -13.36
C THR A 167 -2.32 -4.37 -13.27
N ASP A 168 -3.16 -3.35 -13.40
CA ASP A 168 -2.74 -1.94 -13.34
C ASP A 168 -2.71 -1.42 -11.90
N ARG A 169 -3.21 -2.22 -10.93
CA ARG A 169 -3.36 -1.85 -9.53
C ARG A 169 -2.04 -1.96 -8.75
N ILE A 170 -1.47 -0.81 -8.41
CA ILE A 170 -0.24 -0.67 -7.62
C ILE A 170 -0.49 -0.99 -6.14
N GLN A 171 0.44 -1.69 -5.49
CA GLN A 171 0.36 -2.04 -4.07
C GLN A 171 0.22 -0.81 -3.14
N MET A 172 1.07 0.21 -3.33
CA MET A 172 1.02 1.44 -2.52
C MET A 172 -0.34 2.13 -2.56
N VAL A 173 -0.98 2.19 -3.73
CA VAL A 173 -2.33 2.78 -3.88
C VAL A 173 -3.37 2.04 -3.03
N ARG A 174 -3.30 0.70 -2.99
CA ARG A 174 -4.20 -0.11 -2.17
C ARG A 174 -4.04 0.19 -0.69
N GLN A 175 -2.80 0.43 -0.26
CA GLN A 175 -2.49 0.73 1.13
C GLN A 175 -2.94 2.14 1.50
N ILE A 176 -2.74 3.13 0.63
CA ILE A 176 -3.24 4.49 0.86
C ILE A 176 -4.77 4.48 1.00
N GLU A 177 -5.49 3.87 0.05
CA GLU A 177 -6.96 3.80 0.15
C GLU A 177 -7.43 3.03 1.38
N GLY A 178 -6.74 1.93 1.72
CA GLY A 178 -7.03 1.16 2.92
C GLY A 178 -6.76 1.94 4.21
N ALA A 179 -5.72 2.77 4.25
CA ALA A 179 -5.38 3.64 5.37
C ALA A 179 -6.38 4.79 5.52
N MET A 180 -6.80 5.41 4.41
CA MET A 180 -7.87 6.42 4.41
C MET A 180 -9.19 5.87 4.94
N LYS A 181 -9.58 4.66 4.48
CA LYS A 181 -10.76 3.96 5.02
C LYS A 181 -10.61 3.68 6.51
N TYR A 182 -9.44 3.17 6.91
CA TYR A 182 -9.17 2.87 8.31
C TYR A 182 -9.32 4.12 9.20
N GLU A 183 -8.78 5.27 8.78
CA GLU A 183 -8.92 6.53 9.51
C GLU A 183 -10.39 6.94 9.64
N GLN A 184 -11.15 6.92 8.53
CA GLN A 184 -12.58 7.25 8.53
C GLN A 184 -13.41 6.36 9.46
N GLU A 185 -13.08 5.07 9.56
CA GLU A 185 -13.83 4.12 10.40
C GLU A 185 -13.47 4.20 11.89
N ASN A 186 -12.22 4.54 12.20
CA ASN A 186 -11.70 4.49 13.57
C ASN A 186 -11.61 5.87 14.23
N TYR A 187 -11.75 6.95 13.47
CA TYR A 187 -11.61 8.30 13.98
C TYR A 187 -12.76 9.20 13.51
N ASN A 188 -13.70 9.49 14.43
CA ASN A 188 -14.78 10.45 14.24
C ASN A 188 -14.41 11.86 14.77
N GLY A 189 -13.11 12.13 14.93
CA GLY A 189 -12.61 13.36 15.55
C GLY A 189 -12.72 14.61 14.67
N VAL A 190 -12.48 15.77 15.26
CA VAL A 190 -12.56 17.09 14.60
C VAL A 190 -11.48 17.29 13.52
N ASN A 191 -10.38 16.52 13.57
CA ASN A 191 -9.29 16.55 12.60
C ASN A 191 -8.92 15.12 12.19
N GLU A 192 -9.28 14.70 10.97
CA GLU A 192 -8.75 13.47 10.37
C GLU A 192 -7.23 13.55 10.27
N ARG A 193 -6.54 12.44 10.57
CA ARG A 193 -5.08 12.35 10.40
C ARG A 193 -4.72 12.34 8.92
N GLU A 194 -3.66 13.05 8.57
CA GLU A 194 -3.13 13.02 7.21
C GLU A 194 -2.39 11.70 6.96
N ILE A 195 -2.69 11.05 5.84
CA ILE A 195 -2.03 9.81 5.41
C ILE A 195 -0.76 10.16 4.63
N ILE A 196 0.36 9.52 4.96
CA ILE A 196 1.67 9.71 4.34
C ILE A 196 2.23 8.36 3.91
N SER A 197 2.73 8.29 2.69
CA SER A 197 3.19 7.04 2.09
C SER A 197 4.58 7.18 1.49
N PHE A 198 5.45 6.19 1.67
CA PHE A 198 6.84 6.23 1.17
C PHE A 198 7.37 4.84 0.83
N TYR A 199 8.49 4.79 0.09
CA TYR A 199 9.25 3.56 -0.13
C TYR A 199 10.61 3.59 0.58
N ILE A 200 11.08 2.42 0.99
CA ILE A 200 12.49 2.16 1.28
C ILE A 200 13.00 1.12 0.29
N LEU A 201 13.93 1.51 -0.55
CA LEU A 201 14.44 0.70 -1.65
C LEU A 201 15.88 0.27 -1.36
N SER A 202 16.43 -0.65 -2.16
CA SER A 202 17.87 -0.92 -2.16
C SER A 202 18.51 -0.30 -3.40
N ASP A 203 19.80 -0.03 -3.36
CA ASP A 203 20.56 0.31 -4.57
C ASP A 203 20.46 -0.79 -5.63
N ALA A 204 20.39 -2.07 -5.22
CA ALA A 204 20.21 -3.19 -6.13
C ALA A 204 18.86 -3.12 -6.89
N PHE A 205 17.80 -2.65 -6.23
CA PHE A 205 16.51 -2.41 -6.85
C PHE A 205 16.61 -1.24 -7.85
N LEU A 206 17.29 -0.16 -7.47
CA LEU A 206 17.47 1.03 -8.32
C LEU A 206 18.40 0.78 -9.52
N ASN A 207 19.28 -0.22 -9.46
CA ASN A 207 20.18 -0.57 -10.57
C ASN A 207 19.50 -1.38 -11.70
N ILE A 208 18.18 -1.56 -11.66
CA ILE A 208 17.39 -2.23 -12.70
C ILE A 208 16.61 -1.16 -13.46
N ASP A 209 16.88 -0.98 -14.76
CA ASP A 209 16.25 0.07 -15.58
C ASP A 209 14.71 0.07 -15.50
N ALA A 210 14.08 -1.11 -15.51
CA ALA A 210 12.62 -1.23 -15.39
C ALA A 210 12.08 -0.69 -14.05
N ASN A 211 12.85 -0.79 -12.97
CA ASN A 211 12.48 -0.24 -11.66
C ASN A 211 12.60 1.28 -11.63
N LEU A 212 13.62 1.83 -12.30
CA LEU A 212 13.77 3.27 -12.43
C LEU A 212 12.64 3.87 -13.26
N ASP A 213 12.22 3.19 -14.34
CA ASP A 213 11.07 3.61 -15.13
C ASP A 213 9.77 3.57 -14.30
N ASP A 214 9.52 2.48 -13.57
CA ASP A 214 8.36 2.36 -12.67
C ASP A 214 8.37 3.45 -11.59
N LEU A 215 9.53 3.74 -11.00
CA LEU A 215 9.68 4.78 -9.98
C LEU A 215 9.51 6.18 -10.57
N ALA A 216 10.13 6.47 -11.71
CA ALA A 216 10.00 7.74 -12.42
C ALA A 216 8.55 8.00 -12.87
N ASN A 217 7.82 6.97 -13.29
CA ASN A 217 6.39 7.07 -13.61
C ASN A 217 5.54 7.32 -12.35
N SER A 218 5.90 6.71 -11.21
CA SER A 218 5.25 6.99 -9.93
C SER A 218 5.51 8.42 -9.43
N GLN A 219 6.69 8.98 -9.71
CA GLN A 219 7.17 10.28 -9.24
C GLN A 219 6.77 11.46 -10.13
N SER A 220 6.90 11.32 -11.45
CA SER A 220 6.56 12.37 -12.44
C SER A 220 5.07 12.71 -12.45
N GLY A 221 4.27 11.92 -11.71
CA GLY A 221 2.83 12.04 -11.72
C GLY A 221 2.27 11.72 -13.10
N ASP A 222 2.95 10.87 -13.89
CA ASP A 222 2.37 10.34 -15.11
C ASP A 222 0.99 9.80 -14.73
N ALA A 223 -0.01 10.52 -15.22
CA ALA A 223 -1.41 10.32 -14.92
C ALA A 223 -1.76 8.85 -15.18
N SER A 224 -1.13 8.22 -16.17
CA SER A 224 -1.40 6.85 -16.55
C SER A 224 -1.30 5.85 -15.38
N MET A 225 -0.25 5.88 -14.56
CA MET A 225 -0.01 4.81 -13.57
C MET A 225 -0.98 4.88 -12.38
N TRP A 226 -1.10 6.06 -11.78
CA TRP A 226 -2.00 6.31 -10.65
C TRP A 226 -3.46 6.35 -11.09
N ASP A 227 -3.78 7.00 -12.22
CA ASP A 227 -5.16 7.10 -12.71
C ASP A 227 -5.65 5.70 -13.15
N ASN A 228 -4.75 4.84 -13.65
CA ASN A 228 -5.13 3.46 -13.95
C ASN A 228 -5.40 2.63 -12.69
N SER A 229 -4.63 2.85 -11.61
CA SER A 229 -4.91 2.23 -10.32
C SER A 229 -6.18 2.76 -9.65
N LEU A 230 -6.61 3.98 -9.98
CA LEU A 230 -7.68 4.73 -9.30
C LEU A 230 -8.87 5.04 -10.21
N LYS A 231 -9.10 4.25 -11.27
CA LYS A 231 -10.18 4.45 -12.26
C LYS A 231 -11.60 4.56 -11.64
N HIS A 232 -11.78 4.10 -10.41
CA HIS A 232 -13.03 4.18 -9.66
C HIS A 232 -13.25 5.50 -8.90
N LEU A 233 -12.25 6.38 -8.85
CA LEU A 233 -12.30 7.63 -8.09
C LEU A 233 -12.43 8.87 -8.97
N SER A 234 -12.83 9.97 -8.33
CA SER A 234 -12.83 11.30 -8.95
C SER A 234 -11.41 11.83 -9.13
N ARG A 235 -11.21 12.75 -10.08
CA ARG A 235 -9.89 13.42 -10.27
C ARG A 235 -9.40 14.13 -9.02
N GLN A 236 -10.32 14.67 -8.21
CA GLN A 236 -9.97 15.35 -6.96
C GLN A 236 -9.43 14.35 -5.92
N SER A 237 -10.13 13.23 -5.73
CA SER A 237 -9.67 12.15 -4.83
C SER A 237 -8.36 11.52 -5.30
N ILE A 238 -8.16 11.39 -6.61
CA ILE A 238 -6.88 10.93 -7.18
C ILE A 238 -5.75 11.89 -6.81
N LYS A 239 -6.00 13.21 -6.91
CA LYS A 239 -5.02 14.22 -6.52
C LYS A 239 -4.69 14.14 -5.02
N GLU A 240 -5.69 13.99 -4.17
CA GLU A 240 -5.52 13.83 -2.72
C GLU A 240 -4.66 12.60 -2.38
N ILE A 241 -4.92 11.46 -3.03
CA ILE A 241 -4.11 10.24 -2.88
C ILE A 241 -2.67 10.45 -3.37
N LYS A 242 -2.47 11.12 -4.52
CA LYS A 242 -1.12 11.42 -5.01
C LYS A 242 -0.32 12.29 -4.04
N GLU A 243 -0.98 13.22 -3.36
CA GLU A 243 -0.34 14.13 -2.41
C GLU A 243 0.10 13.45 -1.10
N THR A 244 -0.32 12.20 -0.84
CA THR A 244 0.19 11.41 0.30
C THR A 244 1.60 10.88 0.06
N TYR A 245 2.05 10.78 -1.20
CA TYR A 245 3.32 10.16 -1.54
C TYR A 245 4.51 11.09 -1.29
N LEU A 246 5.30 10.74 -0.27
CA LEU A 246 6.46 11.47 0.20
C LEU A 246 7.74 11.17 -0.60
N GLY A 247 7.77 10.06 -1.33
CA GLY A 247 8.94 9.64 -2.11
C GLY A 247 9.57 8.38 -1.55
N PHE A 248 10.89 8.27 -1.70
CA PHE A 248 11.64 7.09 -1.30
C PHE A 248 13.01 7.45 -0.73
N THR A 249 13.58 6.56 0.06
CA THR A 249 15.00 6.54 0.44
C THR A 249 15.57 5.14 0.20
N THR A 250 16.87 4.93 0.46
CA THR A 250 17.49 3.61 0.33
C THR A 250 17.95 3.05 1.68
N TRP A 251 18.03 1.72 1.78
CA TRP A 251 18.63 1.04 2.93
C TRP A 251 20.06 1.52 3.17
N GLU A 252 20.80 1.74 2.08
CA GLU A 252 22.17 2.21 2.08
C GLU A 252 22.27 3.65 2.64
N GLU A 253 21.40 4.56 2.20
CA GLU A 253 21.34 5.94 2.69
C GLU A 253 20.95 6.01 4.19
N ILE A 254 20.02 5.15 4.62
CA ILE A 254 19.65 5.01 6.04
C ILE A 254 20.86 4.54 6.85
N ALA A 255 21.56 3.49 6.40
CA ALA A 255 22.72 2.94 7.11
C ALA A 255 23.84 3.98 7.25
N GLU A 256 24.14 4.70 6.16
CA GLU A 256 25.20 5.71 6.13
C GLU A 256 24.85 6.94 6.97
N THR A 257 23.67 7.54 6.72
CA THR A 257 23.32 8.84 7.30
C THR A 257 22.94 8.73 8.77
N LEU A 258 22.23 7.66 9.15
CA LEU A 258 21.79 7.44 10.53
C LEU A 258 22.80 6.62 11.33
N SER A 259 23.93 6.22 10.72
CA SER A 259 24.91 5.30 11.31
C SER A 259 24.25 4.04 11.88
N PHE A 260 23.24 3.53 11.18
CA PHE A 260 22.43 2.40 11.62
C PHE A 260 22.96 1.08 11.04
N ASN A 261 23.20 0.10 11.89
CA ASN A 261 23.63 -1.23 11.46
C ASN A 261 22.44 -2.20 11.45
N PHE A 262 22.11 -2.69 10.26
CA PHE A 262 21.03 -3.66 10.09
C PHE A 262 21.41 -5.08 10.53
N ASP A 263 22.70 -5.40 10.65
CA ASP A 263 23.20 -6.73 10.98
C ASP A 263 23.23 -7.01 12.50
N ASP A 264 23.13 -5.98 13.34
CA ASP A 264 23.18 -6.10 14.82
C ASP A 264 21.84 -6.55 15.43
N ALA A 265 20.81 -6.72 14.60
CA ALA A 265 19.47 -7.11 15.01
C ALA A 265 19.21 -8.58 14.61
N CYS A 266 19.75 -9.49 15.43
CA CYS A 266 19.46 -10.92 15.42
C CYS A 266 19.06 -11.37 16.82
#